data_AF-A0A348Y978-F1
#
_entry.id   AF-A0A348Y978-F1
#
_cell.length_a   1.000
_cell.length_b   1.000
_cell.length_c   1.000
_cell.angle_alpha   90.00
_cell.angle_beta   90.00
_cell.angle_gamma   90.00
#
_symmetry.space_group_name_H-M   'P 1'
#
loop_
_entity.id
_entity.type
_entity.pdbx_description
1 polymer ?
#
loop_
_entity_poly.entity_id
_entity_poly.type
_entity_poly.pdbx_seq_one_letter_code
_entity_poly.pdbx_strand_id
1 'polypeptide(L)'
;YLADYLISAYQQKPNDYKALYLGQISTALAVTQQYFYHVAELIDSQPQLSHELAIRQLRSHVEKVARQVMEVIGQALGAAPFCRNAHFARLSADLPVFIRQSHGAFDLQKIGELSSVVANDLTDGQDNIWQL
;
A
#
# COMPACT_ATOMS: atom_id res chain seq x y z
N TYR A 1 4.15 14.31 6.38
CA TYR A 1 3.29 13.63 5.37
C TYR A 1 1.84 13.64 5.84
N LEU A 2 0.84 13.30 5.00
CA LEU A 2 -0.60 13.47 5.33
C LEU A 2 -0.98 12.86 6.69
N ALA A 3 -0.46 11.68 7.04
CA ALA A 3 -0.75 11.00 8.31
C ALA A 3 -0.41 11.83 9.56
N ASP A 4 0.61 12.69 9.49
CA ASP A 4 1.05 13.52 10.61
C ASP A 4 -0.03 14.53 11.05
N TYR A 5 -0.90 14.93 10.12
CA TYR A 5 -2.04 15.79 10.46
C TYR A 5 -3.05 15.09 11.36
N LEU A 6 -3.30 13.79 11.12
CA LEU A 6 -4.19 13.02 11.96
C LEU A 6 -3.56 12.74 13.33
N ILE A 7 -2.26 12.46 13.37
CA ILE A 7 -1.51 12.30 14.62
C ILE A 7 -1.60 13.60 15.45
N SER A 8 -1.29 14.74 14.83
CA SER A 8 -1.34 16.05 15.49
C SER A 8 -2.75 16.39 15.97
N ALA A 9 -3.77 16.14 15.13
CA ALA A 9 -5.16 16.40 15.48
C ALA A 9 -5.67 15.51 16.61
N TYR A 10 -5.16 14.28 16.73
CA TYR A 10 -5.45 13.40 17.85
C TYR A 10 -4.74 13.86 19.12
N GLN A 11 -3.45 14.20 19.04
CA GLN A 11 -2.68 14.71 20.19
C GLN A 11 -3.29 15.99 20.80
N GLN A 12 -3.79 16.89 19.95
CA GLN A 12 -4.47 18.12 20.40
C GLN A 12 -5.84 17.85 21.03
N LYS A 13 -6.62 16.94 20.43
CA LYS A 13 -7.97 16.59 20.90
C LYS A 13 -8.26 15.11 20.65
N PRO A 14 -7.88 14.24 21.60
CA PRO A 14 -8.14 12.81 21.53
C PRO A 14 -9.64 12.54 21.43
N ASN A 15 -10.01 11.54 20.63
CA ASN A 15 -11.35 10.95 20.61
C ASN A 15 -11.29 9.59 19.91
N ASP A 16 -12.27 8.74 20.20
CA ASP A 16 -12.32 7.35 19.76
C ASP A 16 -12.33 7.21 18.23
N TYR A 17 -13.02 8.13 17.53
CA TYR A 17 -13.11 8.11 16.08
C TYR A 17 -11.75 8.37 15.40
N LYS A 18 -10.98 9.35 15.89
CA LYS A 18 -9.61 9.57 15.41
C LYS A 18 -8.65 8.44 15.80
N ALA A 19 -8.81 7.86 17.00
CA ALA A 19 -8.00 6.74 17.46
C ALA A 19 -8.19 5.51 16.55
N LEU A 20 -9.44 5.20 16.17
CA LEU A 20 -9.77 4.12 15.24
C LEU A 20 -9.04 4.28 13.91
N TYR A 21 -9.12 5.46 13.30
CA TYR A 21 -8.46 5.72 12.01
C TYR A 21 -6.94 5.76 12.11
N LEU A 22 -6.39 6.25 13.22
CA LEU A 22 -4.95 6.14 13.48
C LEU A 22 -4.52 4.68 13.56
N GLY A 23 -5.26 3.82 14.24
CA GLY A 23 -4.98 2.38 14.29
C GLY A 23 -5.01 1.75 12.89
N GLN A 24 -6.02 2.08 12.09
CA GLN A 24 -6.15 1.58 10.72
C GLN A 24 -4.96 1.99 9.83
N ILE A 25 -4.58 3.28 9.85
CA ILE A 25 -3.44 3.77 9.06
C ILE A 25 -2.12 3.22 9.57
N SER A 26 -1.90 3.24 10.89
CA SER A 26 -0.63 2.81 11.48
C SER A 26 -0.35 1.35 11.20
N THR A 27 -1.39 0.49 11.26
CA THR A 27 -1.25 -0.93 10.92
C THR A 27 -0.92 -1.13 9.45
N ALA A 28 -1.61 -0.41 8.54
CA ALA A 28 -1.32 -0.49 7.11
C ALA A 28 0.13 -0.05 6.79
N LEU A 29 0.57 1.06 7.37
CA LEU A 29 1.94 1.58 7.18
C LEU A 29 3.00 0.64 7.76
N ALA A 30 2.75 0.03 8.92
CA ALA A 30 3.67 -0.93 9.53
C ALA A 30 3.84 -2.17 8.63
N VAL A 31 2.74 -2.71 8.09
CA VAL A 31 2.79 -3.84 7.13
C VAL A 31 3.55 -3.44 5.87
N THR A 32 3.28 -2.27 5.30
CA THR A 32 4.00 -1.78 4.12
C THR A 32 5.50 -1.64 4.38
N GLN A 33 5.89 -1.12 5.54
CA GLN A 33 7.29 -1.00 5.94
C GLN A 33 7.99 -2.37 6.01
N GLN A 34 7.36 -3.35 6.65
CA GLN A 34 7.90 -4.71 6.69
C GLN A 34 8.02 -5.32 5.30
N TYR A 35 7.06 -5.03 4.41
CA TYR A 35 7.12 -5.51 3.03
C TYR A 35 8.30 -4.89 2.26
N PHE A 36 8.60 -3.60 2.46
CA PHE A 36 9.81 -2.99 1.91
C PHE A 36 11.09 -3.68 2.39
N TYR A 37 11.22 -3.92 3.69
CA TYR A 37 12.38 -4.62 4.24
C TYR A 37 12.53 -6.02 3.68
N HIS A 38 11.43 -6.77 3.60
CA HIS A 38 11.42 -8.11 3.04
C HIS A 38 11.88 -8.12 1.57
N VAL A 39 11.37 -7.23 0.73
CA VAL A 39 11.77 -7.17 -0.69
C VAL A 39 13.22 -6.70 -0.84
N ALA A 40 13.69 -5.77 0.00
CA ALA A 40 15.09 -5.37 0.01
C ALA A 40 16.01 -6.55 0.38
N GLU A 41 15.68 -7.29 1.43
CA GLU A 41 16.42 -8.48 1.85
C GLU A 41 16.44 -9.57 0.76
N LEU A 42 15.31 -9.79 0.07
CA LEU A 42 15.27 -10.72 -1.07
C LEU A 42 16.24 -10.31 -2.18
N ILE A 43 16.25 -9.03 -2.54
CA ILE A 43 17.13 -8.49 -3.58
C ILE A 43 18.60 -8.63 -3.14
N ASP A 44 18.92 -8.24 -1.91
CA ASP A 44 20.29 -8.25 -1.38
C ASP A 44 20.84 -9.67 -1.22
N SER A 45 20.01 -10.62 -0.74
CA SER A 45 20.41 -12.01 -0.50
C SER A 45 20.50 -12.86 -1.77
N GLN A 46 19.70 -12.53 -2.80
CA GLN A 46 19.58 -13.33 -4.02
C GLN A 46 19.66 -12.43 -5.28
N PRO A 47 20.73 -11.65 -5.48
CA PRO A 47 20.79 -10.63 -6.54
C PRO A 47 20.75 -11.19 -7.96
N GLN A 48 20.99 -12.49 -8.14
CA GLN A 48 20.97 -13.16 -9.45
C GLN A 48 19.59 -13.65 -9.87
N LEU A 49 18.61 -13.65 -8.97
CA LEU A 49 17.25 -14.09 -9.26
C LEU A 49 16.37 -12.92 -9.70
N SER A 50 15.35 -13.22 -10.51
CA SER A 50 14.31 -12.23 -10.79
C SER A 50 13.39 -12.08 -9.58
N HIS A 51 13.30 -10.85 -9.07
CA HIS A 51 12.38 -10.47 -7.99
C HIS A 51 11.15 -9.71 -8.52
N GLU A 52 10.89 -9.81 -9.83
CA GLU A 52 9.86 -9.01 -10.50
C GLU A 52 8.48 -9.14 -9.85
N LEU A 53 8.06 -10.37 -9.52
CA LEU A 53 6.76 -10.61 -8.88
C LEU A 53 6.65 -9.87 -7.54
N ALA A 54 7.65 -10.03 -6.65
CA ALA A 54 7.65 -9.41 -5.33
C ALA A 54 7.69 -7.87 -5.43
N ILE A 55 8.49 -7.32 -6.35
CA ILE A 55 8.59 -5.87 -6.58
C ILE A 55 7.26 -5.30 -7.08
N ARG A 56 6.59 -5.95 -8.04
CA ARG A 56 5.29 -5.49 -8.56
C ARG A 56 4.19 -5.57 -7.50
N GLN A 57 4.16 -6.66 -6.73
CA GLN A 57 3.22 -6.80 -5.62
C GLN A 57 3.42 -5.70 -4.56
N LEU A 58 4.67 -5.40 -4.19
CA LEU A 58 4.99 -4.28 -3.30
C LEU A 58 4.53 -2.93 -3.86
N ARG A 59 4.78 -2.64 -5.14
CA ARG A 59 4.30 -1.41 -5.80
C ARG A 59 2.78 -1.28 -5.74
N SER A 60 2.06 -2.34 -6.10
CA SER A 60 0.59 -2.39 -6.04
C SER A 60 0.07 -2.21 -4.61
N HIS A 61 0.73 -2.82 -3.62
CA HIS A 61 0.40 -2.67 -2.20
C HIS A 61 0.59 -1.22 -1.71
N VAL A 62 1.73 -0.60 -2.02
CA VAL A 62 2.02 0.80 -1.66
C VAL A 62 0.98 1.73 -2.28
N GLU A 63 0.62 1.52 -3.54
CA GLU A 63 -0.41 2.30 -4.22
C GLU A 63 -1.78 2.20 -3.51
N LYS A 64 -2.19 0.98 -3.14
CA LYS A 64 -3.41 0.73 -2.38
C LYS A 64 -3.39 1.43 -1.02
N VAL A 65 -2.30 1.29 -0.26
CA VAL A 65 -2.16 1.88 1.07
C VAL A 65 -2.14 3.42 0.98
N ALA A 66 -1.47 4.00 -0.01
CA ALA A 66 -1.46 5.45 -0.20
C ALA A 66 -2.88 6.01 -0.45
N ARG A 67 -3.69 5.34 -1.27
CA ARG A 67 -5.11 5.72 -1.47
C ARG A 67 -5.92 5.58 -0.18
N GLN A 68 -5.75 4.48 0.54
CA GLN A 68 -6.42 4.26 1.82
C GLN A 68 -6.08 5.36 2.84
N VAL A 69 -4.80 5.73 2.96
CA VAL A 69 -4.35 6.80 3.87
C VAL A 69 -5.02 8.13 3.51
N MET A 70 -5.08 8.48 2.22
CA MET A 70 -5.75 9.71 1.77
C MET A 70 -7.24 9.74 2.15
N GLU A 71 -7.94 8.64 1.88
CA GLU A 71 -9.37 8.51 2.18
C GLU A 71 -9.64 8.60 3.69
N VAL A 72 -8.91 7.81 4.49
CA VAL A 72 -9.09 7.72 5.94
C VAL A 72 -8.79 9.07 6.61
N ILE A 73 -7.75 9.78 6.19
CA ILE A 73 -7.43 11.09 6.77
C ILE A 73 -8.50 12.13 6.42
N GLY A 74 -9.03 12.08 5.20
CA GLY A 74 -10.15 12.93 4.79
C GLY A 74 -11.39 12.70 5.66
N GLN A 75 -11.72 11.45 5.94
CA GLN A 75 -12.82 11.08 6.84
C GLN A 75 -12.55 11.53 8.29
N ALA A 76 -11.35 11.30 8.80
CA ALA A 76 -10.99 11.57 10.19
C ALA A 76 -10.91 13.06 10.54
N LEU A 77 -10.49 13.91 9.59
CA LEU A 77 -10.31 15.35 9.81
C LEU A 77 -11.46 16.21 9.26
N GLY A 78 -12.29 15.64 8.39
CA GLY A 78 -13.37 16.34 7.70
C GLY A 78 -12.87 17.34 6.65
N ALA A 79 -13.77 18.20 6.16
CA ALA A 79 -13.49 19.12 5.05
C ALA A 79 -12.60 20.31 5.42
N ALA A 80 -12.46 20.65 6.71
CA ALA A 80 -11.83 21.89 7.15
C ALA A 80 -10.34 22.02 6.71
N PRO A 81 -9.47 21.00 6.83
CA PRO A 81 -8.08 21.11 6.38
C PRO A 81 -7.94 21.33 4.87
N PHE A 82 -8.85 20.79 4.05
CA PHE A 82 -8.84 21.01 2.59
C PHE A 82 -9.04 22.50 2.23
N CYS A 83 -9.81 23.22 3.04
CA CYS A 83 -10.13 24.63 2.77
C CYS A 83 -9.21 25.61 3.52
N ARG A 84 -8.71 25.21 4.69
CA ARG A 84 -8.05 26.12 5.65
C ARG A 84 -6.56 25.85 5.82
N ASN A 85 -6.04 24.75 5.26
CA ASN A 85 -4.62 24.44 5.31
C ASN A 85 -4.09 24.18 3.90
N ALA A 86 -3.41 25.19 3.34
CA ALA A 86 -2.87 25.13 1.99
C ALA A 86 -1.85 24.00 1.78
N HIS A 87 -1.08 23.65 2.82
CA HIS A 87 -0.10 22.56 2.72
C HIS A 87 -0.80 21.19 2.68
N PHE A 88 -1.80 20.97 3.53
CA PHE A 88 -2.64 19.78 3.49
C PHE A 88 -3.32 19.63 2.13
N ALA A 89 -3.99 20.70 1.67
CA ALA A 89 -4.71 20.70 0.40
C ALA A 89 -3.79 20.35 -0.79
N ARG A 90 -2.58 20.91 -0.81
CA ARG A 90 -1.57 20.61 -1.83
C ARG A 90 -1.14 19.14 -1.79
N LEU A 91 -0.78 18.61 -0.61
CA LEU A 91 -0.42 17.20 -0.48
C LEU A 91 -1.55 16.26 -0.93
N SER A 92 -2.80 16.58 -0.58
CA SER A 92 -3.98 15.83 -0.99
C SER A 92 -4.27 15.91 -2.49
N ALA A 93 -3.90 17.01 -3.15
CA ALA A 93 -4.07 17.19 -4.60
C ALA A 93 -2.94 16.54 -5.41
N ASP A 94 -1.70 16.64 -4.91
CA ASP A 94 -0.51 16.17 -5.63
C ASP A 94 -0.36 14.65 -5.56
N LEU A 95 -0.62 14.03 -4.40
CA LEU A 95 -0.40 12.60 -4.19
C LEU A 95 -1.16 11.70 -5.19
N PRO A 96 -2.44 11.96 -5.55
CA PRO A 96 -3.14 11.23 -6.60
C PRO A 96 -2.47 11.31 -7.98
N VAL A 97 -1.81 12.42 -8.29
CA VAL A 97 -1.09 12.62 -9.55
C VAL A 97 0.15 11.73 -9.57
N PHE A 98 0.92 11.69 -8.48
CA PHE A 98 2.06 10.79 -8.34
C PHE A 98 1.64 9.31 -8.39
N ILE A 99 0.57 8.95 -7.70
CA ILE A 99 0.02 7.58 -7.73
C ILE A 99 -0.32 7.14 -9.15
N ARG A 100 -0.81 8.04 -10.02
CA ARG A 100 -1.14 7.71 -11.42
C ARG A 100 0.07 7.46 -12.32
N GLN A 101 1.28 7.81 -11.89
CA GLN A 101 2.50 7.45 -12.61
C GLN A 101 2.81 5.96 -12.46
N SER A 102 2.21 5.28 -11.47
CA SER A 102 2.16 3.82 -11.43
C SER A 102 1.28 3.31 -12.57
N HIS A 103 1.83 2.43 -13.40
CA HIS A 103 1.06 1.65 -14.36
C HIS A 103 0.30 0.50 -13.66
N GLY A 104 -0.52 0.81 -12.66
CA GLY A 104 -1.11 -0.16 -11.73
C GLY A 104 -1.88 -1.30 -12.41
N ALA A 105 -2.59 -1.04 -13.51
CA ALA A 105 -3.29 -2.07 -14.27
C ALA A 105 -2.32 -3.08 -14.93
N PHE A 106 -1.21 -2.59 -15.49
CA PHE A 106 -0.16 -3.44 -16.06
C PHE A 106 0.58 -4.20 -14.96
N ASP A 107 0.81 -3.58 -13.80
CA ASP A 107 1.39 -4.25 -12.64
C ASP A 107 0.49 -5.42 -12.19
N LEU A 108 -0.83 -5.22 -12.07
CA LEU A 108 -1.77 -6.28 -11.71
C LEU A 108 -1.84 -7.40 -12.74
N GLN A 109 -1.87 -7.07 -14.04
CA GLN A 109 -1.81 -8.07 -15.10
C GLN A 109 -0.55 -8.93 -14.96
N LYS A 110 0.61 -8.29 -14.81
CA LYS A 110 1.88 -9.01 -14.75
C LYS A 110 2.03 -9.84 -13.48
N ILE A 111 1.51 -9.36 -12.36
CA ILE A 111 1.41 -10.14 -11.12
C ILE A 111 0.59 -11.41 -11.38
N GLY A 112 -0.55 -11.31 -12.06
CA GLY A 112 -1.39 -12.45 -12.41
C GLY A 112 -0.65 -13.48 -13.29
N GLU A 113 0.01 -13.02 -14.35
CA GLU A 113 0.83 -13.87 -15.22
C GLU A 113 1.92 -14.60 -14.43
N LEU A 114 2.74 -13.88 -13.66
CA LEU A 114 3.87 -14.44 -12.92
C LEU A 114 3.42 -15.38 -11.79
N SER A 115 2.32 -15.05 -11.11
CA SER A 115 1.77 -15.89 -10.04
C SER A 115 1.23 -17.21 -10.57
N SER A 116 0.74 -17.25 -11.82
CA SER A 116 0.27 -18.49 -12.46
C SER A 116 1.42 -19.47 -12.75
N VAL A 117 2.60 -18.96 -13.10
CA VAL A 117 3.80 -19.79 -13.33
C VAL A 117 4.31 -20.40 -12.02
N VAL A 118 4.39 -19.61 -10.95
CA VAL A 118 4.79 -20.11 -9.62
C VAL A 118 3.83 -21.18 -9.11
N ALA A 119 2.53 -21.03 -9.37
CA ALA A 119 1.54 -22.04 -9.02
C ALA A 119 1.75 -23.35 -9.79
N ASN A 120 2.08 -23.29 -11.08
CA ASN A 120 2.33 -24.47 -11.90
C ASN A 120 3.55 -25.27 -11.40
N ASP A 121 4.61 -24.61 -10.96
CA ASP A 121 5.79 -25.27 -10.36
C ASP A 121 5.46 -26.00 -9.05
N LEU A 122 4.41 -25.56 -8.33
CA LEU A 122 3.91 -26.21 -7.12
C LEU A 122 2.94 -27.37 -7.42
N THR A 123 2.18 -27.28 -8.52
CA THR A 123 1.18 -28.28 -8.92
C THR A 123 1.75 -29.46 -9.71
N ASP A 124 2.95 -29.36 -10.29
CA ASP A 124 3.65 -30.49 -10.93
C ASP A 124 3.94 -31.64 -9.92
N GLY A 125 3.78 -31.39 -8.61
CA GLY A 125 3.78 -32.40 -7.54
C GLY A 125 2.38 -32.82 -7.03
N GLN A 126 1.30 -32.29 -7.58
CA GLN A 126 -0.10 -32.40 -7.09
C GLN A 126 -1.15 -32.64 -8.19
N ASP A 127 -0.73 -33.15 -9.36
CA ASP A 127 -1.55 -33.37 -10.58
C ASP A 127 -2.81 -34.26 -10.45
N ASN A 128 -3.20 -34.69 -9.25
CA ASN A 128 -4.33 -35.60 -9.04
C ASN A 128 -5.51 -35.03 -8.22
N ILE A 129 -5.61 -33.72 -7.99
CA ILE A 129 -6.65 -33.20 -7.07
C ILE A 129 -7.96 -32.77 -7.78
N TRP A 130 -7.96 -32.49 -9.08
CA TRP A 130 -9.15 -32.01 -9.80
C TRP A 130 -9.61 -32.89 -10.97
N GLN A 131 -9.13 -34.13 -11.06
CA GLN A 131 -9.68 -35.15 -11.95
C GLN A 131 -10.69 -36.05 -11.21
N LEU A 132 -11.86 -35.50 -10.87
CA LEU A 132 -13.08 -36.25 -10.55
C LEU A 132 -14.30 -35.54 -11.14
#